data_AF-A0A4Y7MLU3-F1
#
_entry.id   AF-A0A4Y7MLU3-F1
#
_cell.length_a   1.000
_cell.length_b   1.000
_cell.length_c   1.000
_cell.angle_alpha   90.00
_cell.angle_beta   90.00
_cell.angle_gamma   90.00
#
_symmetry.space_group_name_H-M   'P 1'
#
loop_
_entity.id
_entity.type
_entity.pdbx_description
1 polymer ?
#
loop_
_entity_poly.entity_id
_entity_poly.type
_entity_poly.pdbx_seq_one_letter_code
_entity_poly.pdbx_strand_id
1 'polypeptide(L)'
;MNDPVENAKRLAAFKAVDNHVVLKVTIDGADESDHMLTLIKGGGGCLTQEKILASCAEEFVVIADYRKASTHLGEQWSKGIPIEVIPSAYRVVYQKIEKMLGGKSDLRMSGSSKAGPVVTDNGNFILDWNFEGVKDWKEVEITLNM
;
A
#
# COMPACT_ATOMS: atom_id res chain seq x y z
N MET A 1 -4.24 1.08 20.50
CA MET A 1 -5.36 2.02 20.67
C MET A 1 -5.77 2.39 19.25
N ASN A 2 -6.99 2.07 18.81
CA ASN A 2 -7.34 2.19 17.38
C ASN A 2 -7.43 3.66 16.98
N ASP A 3 -6.76 4.03 15.90
CA ASP A 3 -6.80 5.40 15.35
C ASP A 3 -8.22 5.70 14.81
N PRO A 4 -8.89 6.76 15.28
CA PRO A 4 -10.20 7.18 14.76
C PRO A 4 -10.24 7.37 13.24
N VAL A 5 -9.16 7.86 12.63
CA VAL A 5 -9.05 8.09 11.18
C VAL A 5 -9.03 6.76 10.42
N GLU A 6 -8.27 5.80 10.92
CA GLU A 6 -8.15 4.47 10.34
C GLU A 6 -9.48 3.68 10.43
N ASN A 7 -10.16 3.76 11.58
CA ASN A 7 -11.51 3.20 11.73
C ASN A 7 -12.52 3.82 10.74
N ALA A 8 -12.44 5.13 10.50
CA ALA A 8 -13.31 5.81 9.54
C ALA A 8 -13.06 5.32 8.11
N LYS A 9 -11.79 5.12 7.71
CA LYS A 9 -11.42 4.54 6.40
C LYS A 9 -12.03 3.15 6.22
N ARG A 10 -11.86 2.26 7.20
CA ARG A 10 -12.43 0.91 7.17
C ARG A 10 -13.96 0.92 7.04
N LEU A 11 -14.65 1.75 7.81
CA LEU A 11 -16.11 1.84 7.75
C LEU A 11 -16.58 2.39 6.40
N ALA A 12 -15.90 3.41 5.87
CA ALA A 12 -16.21 4.01 4.58
C ALA A 12 -16.04 2.98 3.44
N ALA A 13 -14.94 2.25 3.44
CA ALA A 13 -14.66 1.21 2.44
C ALA A 13 -15.68 0.07 2.53
N PHE A 14 -16.01 -0.40 3.74
CA PHE A 14 -17.07 -1.38 3.94
C PHE A 14 -18.40 -0.90 3.36
N LYS A 15 -18.83 0.33 3.70
CA LYS A 15 -20.08 0.89 3.18
C LYS A 15 -20.07 1.08 1.66
N ALA A 16 -18.94 1.48 1.09
CA ALA A 16 -18.82 1.67 -0.35
C ALA A 16 -19.02 0.35 -1.11
N VAL A 17 -18.42 -0.73 -0.61
CA VAL A 17 -18.57 -2.07 -1.19
C VAL A 17 -19.96 -2.64 -0.93
N ASP A 18 -20.42 -2.64 0.33
CA ASP A 18 -21.68 -3.28 0.76
C ASP A 18 -22.91 -2.64 0.12
N ASN A 19 -22.91 -1.31 -0.06
CA ASN A 19 -24.04 -0.60 -0.66
C ASN A 19 -23.83 -0.28 -2.15
N HIS A 20 -22.77 -0.81 -2.78
CA HIS A 20 -22.40 -0.51 -4.17
C HIS A 20 -22.35 0.99 -4.47
N VAL A 21 -21.76 1.78 -3.57
CA VAL A 21 -21.71 3.24 -3.70
C VAL A 21 -20.63 3.63 -4.69
N VAL A 22 -21.02 4.35 -5.75
CA VAL A 22 -20.07 5.10 -6.57
C VAL A 22 -19.75 6.41 -5.87
N LEU A 23 -18.52 6.55 -5.41
CA LEU A 23 -18.01 7.77 -4.80
C LEU A 23 -17.73 8.78 -5.91
N LYS A 24 -18.11 10.05 -5.72
CA LYS A 24 -17.75 11.10 -6.68
C LYS A 24 -16.27 11.41 -6.65
N VAL A 25 -15.73 11.62 -5.46
CA VAL A 25 -14.32 11.95 -5.25
C VAL A 25 -13.80 11.21 -4.04
N THR A 26 -12.58 10.73 -4.12
CA THR A 26 -11.76 10.36 -2.96
C THR A 26 -10.51 11.20 -2.91
N ILE A 27 -10.10 11.59 -1.70
CA ILE A 27 -8.91 12.41 -1.47
C ILE A 27 -8.02 11.64 -0.51
N ASP A 28 -6.75 11.44 -0.87
CA ASP A 28 -5.79 10.76 0.00
C ASP A 28 -4.36 11.26 -0.20
N GLY A 29 -3.46 10.85 0.69
CA GLY A 29 -2.03 11.09 0.55
C GLY A 29 -1.31 10.01 -0.25
N ALA A 30 -0.03 10.25 -0.52
CA ALA A 30 0.90 9.27 -1.08
C ALA A 30 2.22 9.27 -0.32
N ASP A 31 2.88 8.11 -0.32
CA ASP A 31 4.24 7.97 0.20
C ASP A 31 5.27 8.48 -0.80
N GLU A 32 4.98 8.34 -2.11
CA GLU A 32 5.70 8.88 -3.26
C GLU A 32 4.79 8.88 -4.51
N SER A 33 5.03 9.80 -5.44
CA SER A 33 4.38 9.88 -6.76
C SER A 33 5.45 10.10 -7.83
N ASP A 34 5.39 9.33 -8.92
CA ASP A 34 6.22 9.59 -10.10
C ASP A 34 5.57 10.58 -11.08
N HIS A 35 6.30 10.91 -12.15
CA HIS A 35 5.84 11.83 -13.21
C HIS A 35 4.63 11.33 -14.00
N MET A 36 4.30 10.04 -13.92
CA MET A 36 3.13 9.42 -14.56
C MET A 36 1.93 9.36 -13.60
N LEU A 37 2.03 9.94 -12.40
CA LEU A 37 1.06 9.84 -11.31
C LEU A 37 0.87 8.41 -10.79
N THR A 38 1.86 7.53 -10.99
CA THR A 38 1.93 6.24 -10.28
C THR A 38 2.38 6.48 -8.86
N LEU A 39 1.76 5.80 -7.90
CA LEU A 39 1.94 6.09 -6.48
C LEU A 39 2.52 4.90 -5.73
N ILE A 40 3.43 5.20 -4.79
CA ILE A 40 3.63 4.33 -3.62
C ILE A 40 2.67 4.83 -2.52
N LYS A 41 1.92 3.89 -1.94
CA LYS A 41 1.04 4.09 -0.78
C LYS A 41 1.22 2.93 0.19
N GLY A 42 0.68 3.07 1.41
CA GLY A 42 0.68 2.00 2.41
C GLY A 42 1.75 2.13 3.51
N GLY A 43 2.47 3.24 3.57
CA GLY A 43 3.38 3.59 4.66
C GLY A 43 2.70 3.56 6.03
N GLY A 44 1.43 3.96 6.09
CA GLY A 44 0.59 3.88 7.29
C GLY A 44 -0.03 2.51 7.59
N GLY A 45 -0.02 1.58 6.63
CA GLY A 45 -0.57 0.22 6.80
C GLY A 45 -2.04 0.03 6.45
N CYS A 46 -2.70 1.05 5.87
CA CYS A 46 -4.11 1.01 5.48
C CYS A 46 -4.35 0.74 3.97
N LEU A 47 -3.33 0.26 3.24
CA LEU A 47 -3.30 0.26 1.77
C LEU A 47 -4.50 -0.40 1.08
N THR A 48 -5.03 -1.49 1.65
CA THR A 48 -6.19 -2.18 1.08
C THR A 48 -7.44 -1.32 1.13
N GLN A 49 -7.72 -0.68 2.28
CA GLN A 49 -8.91 0.16 2.44
C GLN A 49 -8.82 1.43 1.57
N GLU A 50 -7.61 1.99 1.45
CA GLU A 50 -7.33 3.13 0.56
C GLU A 50 -7.59 2.76 -0.90
N LYS A 51 -7.09 1.60 -1.36
CA LYS A 51 -7.28 1.13 -2.73
C LYS A 51 -8.75 0.82 -3.03
N ILE A 52 -9.48 0.22 -2.09
CA ILE A 52 -10.93 -0.02 -2.23
C ILE A 52 -11.65 1.31 -2.47
N LEU A 53 -11.46 2.31 -1.61
CA LEU A 53 -12.11 3.61 -1.76
C LEU A 53 -11.78 4.28 -3.09
N ALA A 54 -10.49 4.32 -3.46
CA ALA A 54 -10.05 4.87 -4.73
C ALA A 54 -10.70 4.15 -5.92
N SER A 55 -10.84 2.82 -5.86
CA SER A 55 -11.47 2.01 -6.92
C SER A 55 -12.99 2.21 -7.04
N CYS A 56 -13.65 2.67 -5.97
CA CYS A 56 -15.06 2.99 -5.97
C CYS A 56 -15.34 4.44 -6.42
N ALA A 57 -14.30 5.24 -6.72
CA ALA A 57 -14.42 6.65 -7.02
C ALA A 57 -14.40 6.97 -8.52
N GLU A 58 -15.19 7.95 -8.95
CA GLU A 58 -15.07 8.55 -10.28
C GLU A 58 -13.77 9.36 -10.42
N GLU A 59 -13.38 10.06 -9.35
CA GLU A 59 -12.14 10.85 -9.29
C GLU A 59 -11.34 10.51 -8.03
N PHE A 60 -10.03 10.35 -8.19
CA PHE A 60 -9.08 10.17 -7.10
C PHE A 60 -8.07 11.31 -7.11
N VAL A 61 -8.06 12.10 -6.03
CA VAL A 61 -7.21 13.26 -5.87
C VAL A 61 -6.15 12.98 -4.81
N VAL A 62 -4.89 13.14 -5.20
CA VAL A 62 -3.75 12.99 -4.28
C VAL A 62 -3.31 14.34 -3.78
N ILE A 63 -3.18 14.48 -2.45
CA ILE A 63 -2.58 15.66 -1.81
C ILE A 63 -1.28 15.25 -1.15
N ALA A 64 -0.17 15.82 -1.62
CA ALA A 64 1.16 15.51 -1.11
C ALA A 64 2.05 16.76 -1.16
N ASP A 65 3.05 16.83 -0.28
CA ASP A 65 4.05 17.89 -0.33
C ASP A 65 5.15 17.56 -1.37
N TYR A 66 5.93 18.57 -1.75
CA TYR A 66 6.93 18.46 -2.83
C TYR A 66 7.97 17.36 -2.63
N ARG A 67 8.23 16.91 -1.39
CA ARG A 67 9.19 15.83 -1.09
C ARG A 67 8.68 14.46 -1.55
N LYS A 68 7.41 14.36 -1.95
CA LYS A 68 6.76 13.14 -2.42
C LYS A 68 6.84 12.98 -3.93
N ALA A 69 7.28 14.00 -4.66
CA ALA A 69 7.38 13.98 -6.11
C ALA A 69 8.74 13.45 -6.57
N SER A 70 8.72 12.53 -7.54
CA SER A 70 9.90 11.86 -8.08
C SER A 70 9.83 11.72 -9.60
N THR A 71 10.98 11.50 -10.24
CA THR A 71 10.98 11.10 -11.65
C THR A 71 10.61 9.63 -11.76
N HIS A 72 11.24 8.78 -10.96
CA HIS A 72 10.89 7.37 -10.82
C HIS A 72 10.58 7.05 -9.37
N LEU A 73 9.63 6.12 -9.14
CA LEU A 73 9.36 5.61 -7.80
C LEU A 73 10.62 4.98 -7.19
N GLY A 74 10.81 5.17 -5.89
CA GLY A 74 11.97 4.74 -5.11
C GLY A 74 13.02 5.82 -4.85
N GLU A 75 12.86 7.04 -5.38
CA GLU A 75 13.80 8.15 -5.20
C GLU A 75 13.62 8.84 -3.84
N GLN A 76 12.37 9.08 -3.42
CA GLN A 76 12.02 9.77 -2.18
C GLN A 76 11.49 8.80 -1.10
N TRP A 77 11.06 7.60 -1.49
CA TRP A 77 10.59 6.57 -0.57
C TRP A 77 11.49 5.33 -0.59
N SER A 78 12.32 5.22 0.43
CA SER A 78 13.32 4.13 0.54
C SER A 78 12.88 2.95 1.41
N LYS A 79 11.63 2.92 1.89
CA LYS A 79 11.15 1.83 2.77
C LYS A 79 10.69 0.59 1.99
N GLY A 80 10.55 0.70 0.66
CA GLY A 80 10.04 -0.36 -0.20
C GLY A 80 8.52 -0.28 -0.41
N ILE A 81 8.02 -1.06 -1.37
CA ILE A 81 6.60 -1.17 -1.71
C ILE A 81 5.89 -1.95 -0.60
N PRO A 82 4.90 -1.35 0.08
CA PRO A 82 4.09 -2.05 1.08
C PRO A 82 3.15 -3.06 0.41
N ILE A 83 3.21 -4.32 0.84
CA ILE A 83 2.39 -5.42 0.31
C ILE A 83 1.67 -6.10 1.49
N GLU A 84 0.35 -6.03 1.51
CA GLU A 84 -0.46 -6.68 2.54
C GLU A 84 -0.59 -8.19 2.24
N VAL A 85 -0.26 -9.04 3.22
CA VAL A 85 -0.21 -10.49 3.05
C VAL A 85 -0.89 -11.23 4.20
N ILE A 86 -1.51 -12.37 3.87
CA ILE A 86 -2.08 -13.26 4.86
C ILE A 86 -0.95 -13.76 5.80
N PRO A 87 -1.13 -13.71 7.14
CA PRO A 87 -0.06 -14.02 8.10
C PRO A 87 0.55 -15.41 7.96
N SER A 88 -0.21 -16.43 7.54
CA SER A 88 0.33 -17.77 7.31
C SER A 88 1.14 -17.89 6.00
N ALA A 89 0.96 -16.96 5.06
CA ALA A 89 1.56 -17.00 3.74
C ALA A 89 2.83 -16.14 3.60
N TYR A 90 3.12 -15.24 4.54
CA TYR A 90 4.17 -14.21 4.36
C TYR A 90 5.53 -14.79 3.93
N ARG A 91 5.91 -15.97 4.44
CA ARG A 91 7.17 -16.64 4.08
C ARG A 91 7.23 -17.04 2.61
N VAL A 92 6.14 -17.63 2.11
CA VAL A 92 6.06 -18.07 0.71
C VAL A 92 5.97 -16.85 -0.21
N VAL A 93 5.22 -15.83 0.20
CA VAL A 93 5.04 -14.61 -0.60
C VAL A 93 6.36 -13.84 -0.73
N TYR A 94 7.12 -13.61 0.35
CA TYR A 94 8.39 -12.88 0.25
C TYR A 94 9.37 -13.60 -0.70
N GLN A 95 9.47 -14.94 -0.61
CA GLN A 95 10.34 -15.73 -1.48
C GLN A 95 9.90 -15.67 -2.95
N LYS A 96 8.58 -15.70 -3.22
CA LYS A 96 8.04 -15.60 -4.57
C LYS A 96 8.33 -14.22 -5.18
N ILE A 97 8.15 -13.15 -4.41
CA ILE A 97 8.45 -11.77 -4.85
C ILE A 97 9.92 -11.65 -5.22
N GLU A 98 10.85 -12.02 -4.32
CA GLU A 98 12.29 -11.91 -4.58
C GLU A 98 12.71 -12.76 -5.79
N LYS A 99 12.15 -13.96 -5.94
CA LYS A 99 12.46 -14.83 -7.09
C LYS A 99 11.96 -14.26 -8.42
N MET A 100 10.76 -13.66 -8.44
CA MET A 100 10.12 -13.22 -9.69
C MET A 100 10.53 -11.81 -10.09
N LEU A 101 10.69 -10.91 -9.12
CA LEU A 101 10.86 -9.48 -9.34
C LEU A 101 12.24 -8.96 -8.90
N GLY A 102 13.04 -9.80 -8.24
CA GLY A 102 14.31 -9.43 -7.64
C GLY A 102 14.14 -8.58 -6.37
N GLY A 103 15.21 -7.92 -5.94
CA GLY A 103 15.22 -7.07 -4.75
C GLY A 103 15.10 -7.87 -3.44
N LYS A 104 14.69 -7.18 -2.38
CA LYS A 104 14.59 -7.74 -1.02
C LYS A 104 13.27 -7.40 -0.37
N SER A 105 12.60 -8.38 0.22
CA SER A 105 11.34 -8.21 0.95
C SER A 105 11.51 -8.47 2.43
N ASP A 106 11.19 -7.50 3.27
CA ASP A 106 11.27 -7.62 4.73
C ASP A 106 9.87 -7.60 5.37
N LEU A 107 9.66 -8.43 6.40
CA LEU A 107 8.43 -8.37 7.19
C LEU A 107 8.44 -7.09 8.05
N ARG A 108 7.43 -6.23 7.90
CA ARG A 108 7.34 -4.97 8.64
C ARG A 108 7.14 -5.23 10.13
N MET A 109 8.11 -4.82 10.95
CA MET A 109 8.07 -4.97 12.41
C MET A 109 7.47 -3.73 13.07
N SER A 110 6.74 -3.92 14.19
CA SER A 110 6.05 -2.83 14.88
C SER A 110 6.96 -1.91 15.71
N GLY A 111 8.28 -2.14 15.65
CA GLY A 111 9.28 -1.39 16.40
C GLY A 111 9.04 -1.45 17.91
N SER A 112 9.07 -0.29 18.57
CA SER A 112 8.88 -0.15 20.01
C SER A 112 7.42 -0.20 20.48
N SER A 113 6.45 -0.10 19.56
CA SER A 113 5.02 0.01 19.93
C SER A 113 4.40 -1.32 20.37
N LYS A 114 4.87 -2.44 19.81
CA LYS A 114 4.53 -3.80 20.24
C LYS A 114 5.59 -4.80 19.77
N ALA A 115 5.68 -5.95 20.44
CA ALA A 115 6.47 -7.06 19.94
C ALA A 115 5.82 -7.67 18.68
N GLY A 116 6.66 -8.05 17.71
CA GLY A 116 6.23 -8.75 16.51
C GLY A 116 5.85 -7.86 15.31
N PRO A 117 5.33 -8.47 14.24
CA PRO A 117 5.01 -7.78 13.00
C PRO A 117 3.87 -6.78 13.16
N VAL A 118 3.84 -5.78 12.27
CA VAL A 118 2.67 -4.92 12.08
C VAL A 118 1.50 -5.79 11.66
N VAL A 119 0.32 -5.52 12.24
CA VAL A 119 -0.93 -6.18 11.89
C VAL A 119 -1.86 -5.08 11.39
N THR A 120 -2.35 -5.22 10.16
CA THR A 120 -3.29 -4.25 9.56
C THR A 120 -4.66 -4.37 10.21
N ASP A 121 -5.52 -3.40 9.92
CA ASP A 121 -6.95 -3.45 10.27
C ASP A 121 -7.68 -4.71 9.79
N ASN A 122 -7.19 -5.31 8.71
CA ASN A 122 -7.75 -6.55 8.14
C ASN A 122 -7.16 -7.81 8.80
N GLY A 123 -6.28 -7.66 9.79
CA GLY A 123 -5.61 -8.78 10.46
C GLY A 123 -4.43 -9.37 9.68
N ASN A 124 -3.94 -8.68 8.65
CA ASN A 124 -2.86 -9.16 7.79
C ASN A 124 -1.49 -8.60 8.22
N PHE A 125 -0.42 -9.16 7.67
CA PHE A 125 0.92 -8.61 7.78
C PHE A 125 1.24 -7.71 6.60
N ILE A 126 2.33 -6.95 6.72
CA ILE A 126 2.88 -6.15 5.63
C ILE A 126 4.31 -6.62 5.34
N LEU A 127 4.59 -6.90 4.07
CA LEU A 127 5.95 -6.98 3.55
C LEU A 127 6.33 -5.64 2.93
N ASP A 128 7.56 -5.22 3.17
CA ASP A 128 8.17 -4.05 2.55
C ASP A 128 9.16 -4.54 1.50
N TRP A 129 8.79 -4.43 0.21
CA TRP A 129 9.63 -4.89 -0.89
C TRP A 129 10.49 -3.75 -1.46
N ASN A 130 11.80 -3.82 -1.19
CA ASN A 130 12.80 -2.96 -1.77
C ASN A 130 13.22 -3.51 -3.14
N PHE A 131 12.84 -2.79 -4.18
CA PHE A 131 13.11 -3.14 -5.57
C PHE A 131 14.36 -2.43 -6.09
N GLU A 132 14.91 -2.93 -7.19
CA GLU A 132 16.06 -2.34 -7.87
C GLU A 132 15.70 -1.88 -9.27
N GLY A 133 16.22 -0.72 -9.66
CA GLY A 133 16.05 -0.13 -11.00
C GLY A 133 14.63 0.38 -11.27
N VAL A 134 14.44 0.92 -12.47
CA VAL A 134 13.13 1.36 -12.96
C VAL A 134 12.28 0.14 -13.30
N LYS A 135 10.99 0.18 -12.96
CA LYS A 135 10.04 -0.92 -13.19
C LYS A 135 8.92 -0.50 -14.12
N ASP A 136 8.30 -1.49 -14.76
CA ASP A 136 6.94 -1.36 -15.29
C ASP A 136 5.96 -1.59 -14.13
N TRP A 137 5.40 -0.51 -13.59
CA TRP A 137 4.56 -0.57 -12.40
C TRP A 137 3.23 -1.28 -12.62
N LYS A 138 2.72 -1.28 -13.85
CA LYS A 138 1.48 -1.98 -14.18
C LYS A 138 1.70 -3.48 -14.15
N GLU A 139 2.78 -3.95 -14.77
CA GLU A 139 3.15 -5.38 -14.74
C GLU A 139 3.51 -5.85 -13.32
N VAL A 140 4.20 -5.02 -12.54
CA VAL A 140 4.48 -5.30 -11.13
C VAL A 140 3.19 -5.42 -10.32
N GLU A 141 2.25 -4.49 -10.46
CA GLU A 141 0.97 -4.52 -9.73
C GLU A 141 0.16 -5.78 -10.07
N ILE A 142 0.08 -6.15 -11.35
CA ILE A 142 -0.58 -7.38 -11.79
C ILE A 142 0.12 -8.60 -11.19
N THR A 143 1.45 -8.67 -11.30
CA THR A 143 2.24 -9.82 -10.83
C THR A 143 2.11 -10.05 -9.33
N LEU A 144 2.06 -8.97 -8.53
CA LEU A 144 1.92 -9.06 -7.08
C LEU A 144 0.53 -9.54 -6.64
N ASN A 145 -0.50 -9.36 -7.46
CA ASN A 145 -1.90 -9.69 -7.13
C ASN A 145 -2.43 -10.98 -7.79
N MET A 146 -1.56 -11.76 -8.45
CA MET A 146 -1.88 -13.09 -9.04
C MET A 146 -1.43 -14.27 -8.17
#